data_AF-A0AA38KUZ6-F1
#
_entry.id   AF-A0AA38KUZ6-F1
#
_cell.length_a   1.000
_cell.length_b   1.000
_cell.length_c   1.000
_cell.angle_alpha   90.00
_cell.angle_beta   90.00
_cell.angle_gamma   90.00
#
_symmetry.space_group_name_H-M   'P 1'
#
loop_
_entity.id
_entity.type
_entity.pdbx_description
1 polymer ?
#
loop_
_entity_poly.entity_id
_entity_poly.type
_entity_poly.pdbx_seq_one_letter_code
_entity_poly.pdbx_strand_id
1 'polypeptide(L)'
;KLATDMESKSNEDVTLLNTDEDVDQADWLSKMKNFIFSGAYQENMDKNQRQTFRLQSIPYVLVDNVLFRKYLNGVLLRCIGPEQ
;
A
#
# COMPACT_ATOMS: atom_id res chain seq x y z
N LYS A 1 -6.24 -39.14 -33.09
CA LYS A 1 -5.71 -37.92 -33.76
C LYS A 1 -6.40 -36.75 -33.03
N LEU A 2 -5.76 -36.09 -32.06
CA LEU A 2 -4.87 -34.91 -32.22
C LEU A 2 -5.51 -33.86 -33.17
N ALA A 3 -5.69 -32.58 -32.83
CA ALA A 3 -5.10 -31.76 -31.77
C ALA A 3 -5.86 -30.40 -31.63
N THR A 4 -5.73 -29.80 -30.43
CA THR A 4 -5.42 -28.39 -30.10
C THR A 4 -6.24 -27.19 -30.62
N ASP A 5 -6.63 -26.36 -29.64
CA ASP A 5 -6.43 -24.90 -29.55
C ASP A 5 -7.28 -23.98 -30.46
N MET A 6 -7.68 -22.77 -30.08
CA MET A 6 -7.13 -21.87 -29.07
C MET A 6 -8.19 -20.85 -28.64
N GLU A 7 -8.13 -20.52 -27.36
CA GLU A 7 -8.89 -19.49 -26.66
C GLU A 7 -8.55 -18.10 -27.23
N SER A 8 -9.55 -17.22 -27.39
CA SER A 8 -9.33 -15.80 -27.62
C SER A 8 -10.32 -15.03 -26.75
N LYS A 9 -10.04 -15.01 -25.45
CA LYS A 9 -10.60 -14.01 -24.55
C LYS A 9 -9.76 -12.74 -24.72
N SER A 10 -10.36 -11.73 -25.33
CA SER A 10 -9.88 -10.36 -25.22
C SER A 10 -9.94 -9.97 -23.74
N ASN A 11 -8.78 -9.95 -23.08
CA ASN A 11 -8.60 -9.26 -21.81
C ASN A 11 -8.64 -7.76 -22.09
N GLU A 12 -9.85 -7.22 -22.20
CA GLU A 12 -10.09 -5.81 -21.94
C GLU A 12 -9.97 -5.64 -20.43
N ASP A 13 -8.79 -5.23 -19.99
CA ASP A 13 -8.48 -4.86 -18.61
C ASP A 13 -9.27 -3.59 -18.28
N VAL A 14 -10.56 -3.77 -18.00
CA VAL A 14 -11.42 -2.74 -17.41
C VAL A 14 -11.15 -2.76 -15.92
N THR A 15 -10.03 -2.17 -15.52
CA THR A 15 -9.86 -1.71 -14.14
C THR A 15 -10.87 -0.59 -13.91
N LEU A 16 -12.00 -0.98 -13.33
CA LEU A 16 -12.95 -0.07 -12.68
C LEU A 16 -12.17 0.74 -11.63
N LEU A 17 -11.85 1.98 -11.95
CA LEU A 17 -11.26 2.95 -11.04
C LEU A 17 -12.30 3.29 -9.96
N ASN A 18 -12.18 2.65 -8.79
CA ASN A 18 -12.93 3.02 -7.59
C ASN A 18 -12.26 4.24 -6.94
N THR A 19 -12.73 5.43 -7.33
CA THR A 19 -12.15 6.73 -6.92
C THR A 19 -12.09 6.98 -5.41
N ASP A 20 -12.91 6.30 -4.60
CA ASP A 20 -12.95 6.51 -3.15
C ASP A 20 -11.84 5.74 -2.41
N GLU A 21 -11.49 4.55 -2.88
CA GLU A 21 -10.43 3.71 -2.27
C GLU A 21 -9.04 4.32 -2.51
N ASP A 22 -8.87 4.98 -3.65
CA ASP A 22 -7.61 5.62 -4.05
C ASP A 22 -7.26 6.83 -3.14
N VAL A 23 -8.23 7.68 -2.84
CA VAL A 23 -8.04 8.85 -1.97
C VAL A 23 -7.65 8.40 -0.55
N ASP A 24 -8.33 7.39 -0.02
CA ASP A 24 -8.04 6.82 1.31
C ASP A 24 -6.64 6.19 1.38
N GLN A 25 -6.19 5.57 0.29
CA GLN A 25 -4.87 4.96 0.21
C GLN A 25 -3.74 6.00 0.12
N ALA A 26 -3.94 7.09 -0.63
CA ALA A 26 -3.00 8.22 -0.71
C ALA A 26 -2.83 8.91 0.65
N ASP A 27 -3.94 9.10 1.37
CA ASP A 27 -3.96 9.69 2.70
C ASP A 27 -3.26 8.76 3.72
N TRP A 28 -3.57 7.46 3.70
CA TRP A 28 -2.88 6.47 4.53
C TRP A 28 -1.36 6.46 4.31
N LEU A 29 -0.90 6.50 3.06
CA LEU A 29 0.52 6.48 2.73
C LEU A 29 1.25 7.68 3.35
N SER A 30 0.65 8.86 3.24
CA SER A 30 1.19 10.10 3.77
C SER A 30 1.27 10.07 5.30
N LYS A 31 0.21 9.59 5.96
CA LYS A 31 0.15 9.40 7.41
C LYS A 31 1.23 8.43 7.90
N MET A 32 1.43 7.31 7.20
CA MET A 32 2.45 6.31 7.55
C MET A 32 3.87 6.85 7.39
N LYS A 33 4.15 7.58 6.31
CA LYS A 33 5.45 8.26 6.10
C LYS A 33 5.73 9.23 7.23
N ASN A 34 4.77 10.10 7.55
CA ASN A 34 4.91 11.09 8.62
C ASN A 34 5.17 10.43 9.96
N PHE A 35 4.44 9.36 10.30
CA PHE A 35 4.65 8.62 11.54
C PHE A 35 6.04 7.96 11.62
N ILE A 36 6.51 7.32 10.54
CA ILE A 36 7.83 6.68 10.56
C ILE A 36 8.95 7.71 10.64
N PHE A 37 8.79 8.86 9.97
CA PHE A 37 9.78 9.93 9.99
C PHE A 37 9.83 10.67 11.35
N SER A 38 8.67 11.01 11.91
CA SER A 38 8.58 11.89 13.09
C SER A 38 8.31 11.16 14.41
N GLY A 39 7.80 9.92 14.35
CA GLY A 39 7.27 9.18 15.51
C GLY A 39 5.92 9.71 16.05
N ALA A 40 5.33 10.74 15.42
CA ALA A 40 4.12 11.39 15.90
C ALA A 40 2.85 10.71 15.36
N TYR A 41 1.90 10.46 16.25
CA TYR A 41 0.56 9.96 15.89
C TYR A 41 -0.31 11.09 15.36
N GLN A 42 -1.38 10.72 14.66
CA GLN A 42 -2.39 11.69 14.24
C GLN A 42 -3.14 12.28 15.43
N GLU A 43 -3.59 13.52 15.27
CA GLU A 43 -4.51 14.17 16.20
C GLU A 43 -5.77 13.30 16.35
N ASN A 44 -6.30 13.23 17.57
CA ASN A 44 -7.50 12.47 17.92
C ASN A 44 -7.39 10.94 17.91
N MET A 45 -6.21 10.35 17.69
CA MET A 45 -6.06 8.89 17.89
C MET A 45 -6.12 8.52 19.36
N ASP A 46 -7.01 7.61 19.71
CA ASP A 46 -7.08 7.00 21.03
C ASP A 46 -5.92 6.00 21.28
N LYS A 47 -5.82 5.48 22.50
CA LYS A 47 -4.74 4.56 22.87
C LYS A 47 -4.73 3.27 22.04
N ASN A 48 -5.90 2.73 21.71
CA ASN A 48 -6.02 1.48 20.96
C ASN A 48 -5.68 1.68 19.48
N GLN A 49 -6.13 2.80 18.90
CA GLN A 49 -5.80 3.22 17.55
C GLN A 49 -4.30 3.44 17.40
N ARG A 50 -3.65 4.14 18.36
CA ARG A 50 -2.19 4.32 18.36
C ARG A 50 -1.45 3.00 18.42
N GLN A 51 -1.89 2.08 19.28
CA GLN A 51 -1.30 0.75 19.37
C GLN A 51 -1.43 -0.02 18.05
N THR A 52 -2.62 -0.02 17.45
CA THR A 52 -2.89 -0.67 16.17
C THR A 52 -2.03 -0.08 15.06
N PHE A 53 -1.98 1.24 14.96
CA PHE A 53 -1.19 1.96 13.96
C PHE A 53 0.31 1.71 14.10
N ARG A 54 0.81 1.69 15.34
CA ARG A 54 2.20 1.32 15.64
C ARG A 54 2.50 -0.10 15.16
N LEU A 55 1.64 -1.07 15.43
CA LEU A 55 1.82 -2.45 14.97
C LEU A 55 1.80 -2.53 13.44
N GLN A 56 0.90 -1.80 12.80
CA GLN A 56 0.82 -1.72 11.33
C GLN A 56 2.08 -1.09 10.72
N SER A 57 2.77 -0.20 11.41
CA SER A 57 4.00 0.44 10.91
C SER A 57 5.25 -0.45 10.93
N ILE A 58 5.28 -1.50 11.77
CA ILE A 58 6.46 -2.38 11.98
C ILE A 58 7.06 -2.93 10.68
N PRO A 59 6.28 -3.45 9.71
CA PRO A 59 6.85 -3.99 8.48
C PRO A 59 7.31 -2.90 7.51
N TYR A 60 7.21 -1.61 7.83
CA TYR A 60 7.56 -0.54 6.91
C TYR A 60 8.88 0.15 7.29
N VAL A 61 9.52 0.75 6.29
CA VAL A 61 10.70 1.59 6.45
C VAL A 61 10.66 2.74 5.45
N LEU A 62 11.20 3.88 5.87
CA LEU A 62 11.39 5.03 5.02
C LEU A 62 12.86 5.11 4.60
N VAL A 63 13.12 5.13 3.29
CA VAL A 63 14.46 5.30 2.71
C VAL A 63 14.35 6.44 1.70
N ASP A 64 15.11 7.52 1.88
CA ASP A 64 15.08 8.71 1.02
C ASP A 64 13.66 9.22 0.72
N ASN A 65 12.83 9.30 1.76
CA ASN A 65 11.42 9.73 1.69
C ASN A 65 10.48 8.79 0.88
N VAL A 66 10.96 7.61 0.50
CA VAL A 66 10.18 6.56 -0.14
C VAL A 66 9.84 5.49 0.89
N LEU A 67 8.56 5.13 0.96
CA LEU A 67 8.05 4.11 1.88
C LEU A 67 8.21 2.73 1.23
N PHE A 68 8.80 1.80 1.97
CA PHE A 68 8.94 0.41 1.57
C PHE A 68 8.34 -0.52 2.61
N ARG A 69 7.76 -1.63 2.15
CA ARG A 69 7.36 -2.76 2.99
C ARG A 69 8.46 -3.82 2.97
N LYS A 70 8.92 -4.22 4.16
CA LYS A 70 9.87 -5.31 4.39
C LYS A 70 9.14 -6.65 4.35
N TYR A 71 9.69 -7.57 3.57
CA TYR A 71 9.29 -8.97 3.58
C TYR A 71 10.33 -9.83 4.30
N LEU A 72 9.91 -11.04 4.73
CA LEU A 72 10.77 -11.97 5.48
C LEU A 72 12.01 -12.42 4.69
N ASN A 73 11.96 -12.38 3.37
CA ASN A 73 13.07 -12.68 2.47
C ASN A 73 14.06 -11.51 2.29
N GLY A 74 13.87 -10.39 3.01
CA GLY A 74 14.71 -9.20 2.89
C GLY A 74 14.36 -8.29 1.70
N VAL A 75 13.36 -8.65 0.88
CA VAL A 75 12.91 -7.80 -0.23
C VAL A 75 12.16 -6.59 0.30
N LEU A 76 12.43 -5.43 -0.30
CA LEU A 76 11.73 -4.17 -0.07
C LEU A 76 10.81 -3.89 -1.26
N LEU A 77 9.50 -3.86 -1.03
CA LEU A 77 8.54 -3.44 -2.03
C LEU A 77 8.18 -1.97 -1.80
N ARG A 78 8.38 -1.15 -2.83
CA ARG A 78 8.01 0.27 -2.79
C ARG A 78 6.49 0.37 -2.68
N CYS A 79 6.02 1.12 -1.68
CA CYS A 79 4.62 1.49 -1.60
C CYS A 79 4.36 2.62 -2.59
N ILE A 80 3.39 2.41 -3.48
CA ILE A 80 2.96 3.40 -4.46
C ILE A 80 1.51 3.75 -4.08
N GLY A 81 1.21 5.05 -4.04
CA GLY A 81 -0.18 5.50 -3.96
C GLY A 81 -0.86 5.36 -5.33
N PRO A 82 -2.13 5.73 -5.44
CA PRO A 82 -2.76 5.88 -6.75
C PRO A 82 -1.94 6.87 -7.59
N GLU A 83 -1.79 6.59 -8.89
CA GLU A 83 -1.28 7.60 -9.83
C GLU A 83 -2.26 8.78 -9.83
N GLN A 84 -1.73 9.98 -9.57
CA GLN A 84 -2.49 11.23 -9.64
C GLN A 84 -2.70 11.67 -11.09
#